data_AF-A0A327SMZ0-F1
#
_entry.id   AF-A0A327SMZ0-F1
#
_cell.length_a   1.000
_cell.length_b   1.000
_cell.length_c   1.000
_cell.angle_alpha   90.00
_cell.angle_beta   90.00
_cell.angle_gamma   90.00
#
_symmetry.space_group_name_H-M   'P 1'
#
loop_
_entity.id
_entity.type
_entity.pdbx_description
1 polymer ?
#
loop_
_entity_poly.entity_id
_entity_poly.type
_entity_poly.pdbx_seq_one_letter_code
_entity_poly.pdbx_strand_id
1 'polypeptide(L)'
;MEEAEHILTGLVSEFPENTLVLTNIGALRCDQGDYEEAMVFFKKAESIGSADRNLYLNIGIALLNISAKTSADAQNYFKKAEGFEADEWTVMAYFDPQAH
;
A
#
# COMPACT_ATOMS: atom_id res chain seq x y z
N MET A 1 -14.12 8.53 -1.93
CA MET A 1 -13.67 7.14 -2.15
C MET A 1 -13.91 6.74 -3.60
N GLU A 2 -15.14 6.81 -4.12
CA GLU A 2 -15.46 6.43 -5.50
C GLU A 2 -14.68 7.22 -6.58
N GLU A 3 -14.46 8.52 -6.40
CA GLU A 3 -13.70 9.33 -7.37
C GLU A 3 -12.21 8.94 -7.42
N ALA A 4 -11.59 8.70 -6.26
CA ALA A 4 -10.20 8.24 -6.18
C ALA A 4 -10.03 6.87 -6.82
N GLU A 5 -10.98 5.96 -6.63
CA GLU A 5 -10.98 4.65 -7.26
C GLU A 5 -11.05 4.75 -8.78
N HIS A 6 -11.96 5.56 -9.30
CA HIS A 6 -12.10 5.74 -10.74
C HIS A 6 -10.83 6.29 -11.39
N ILE A 7 -10.21 7.29 -10.76
CA ILE A 7 -8.95 7.87 -11.25
C ILE A 7 -7.82 6.85 -11.19
N LEU A 8 -7.62 6.18 -10.04
CA LEU A 8 -6.51 5.26 -9.85
C LEU A 8 -6.63 4.00 -10.71
N THR A 9 -7.83 3.49 -10.96
CA THR A 9 -8.05 2.36 -11.88
C THR A 9 -7.73 2.72 -13.34
N GLY A 10 -8.06 3.94 -13.76
CA GLY A 10 -7.63 4.49 -15.06
C GLY A 10 -6.11 4.59 -15.14
N LEU A 11 -5.47 5.20 -14.14
CA LEU A 11 -4.01 5.36 -14.08
C LEU A 11 -3.26 4.03 -14.02
N VAL A 12 -3.78 3.02 -13.30
CA VAL A 12 -3.19 1.66 -13.29
C VAL A 12 -3.20 1.04 -14.69
N SER A 13 -4.26 1.30 -15.46
CA SER A 13 -4.38 0.75 -16.81
C SER A 13 -3.44 1.46 -17.80
N GLU A 14 -3.26 2.77 -17.66
CA GLU A 14 -2.37 3.57 -18.52
C GLU A 14 -0.89 3.42 -18.14
N PHE A 15 -0.61 3.32 -16.83
CA PHE A 15 0.73 3.26 -16.26
C PHE A 15 0.90 2.04 -15.34
N PRO A 16 0.83 0.81 -15.86
CA PRO A 16 0.78 -0.40 -15.06
C PRO A 16 2.03 -0.69 -14.24
N GLU A 17 3.15 -0.04 -14.55
CA GLU A 17 4.43 -0.20 -13.85
C GLU A 17 4.84 1.05 -13.06
N ASN A 18 3.99 2.08 -13.03
CA ASN A 18 4.24 3.26 -12.21
C ASN A 18 4.06 2.91 -10.72
N THR A 19 5.16 2.94 -9.97
CA THR A 19 5.17 2.53 -8.57
C THR A 19 4.35 3.44 -7.66
N LEU A 20 4.20 4.73 -7.99
CA LEU A 20 3.36 5.67 -7.23
C LEU A 20 1.89 5.33 -7.39
N VAL A 21 1.46 5.07 -8.63
CA VAL A 21 0.09 4.65 -8.95
C VAL A 21 -0.23 3.31 -8.28
N LEU A 22 0.68 2.33 -8.36
CA LEU A 22 0.53 1.02 -7.70
C LEU A 22 0.46 1.15 -6.17
N THR A 23 1.23 2.07 -5.58
CA THR A 23 1.18 2.32 -4.14
C THR A 23 -0.15 2.94 -3.73
N ASN A 24 -0.66 3.89 -4.49
CA ASN A 24 -1.92 4.57 -4.18
C ASN A 24 -3.16 3.70 -4.37
N ILE A 25 -3.23 2.90 -5.45
CA ILE A 25 -4.35 1.96 -5.62
C ILE A 25 -4.34 0.92 -4.50
N GLY A 26 -3.15 0.46 -4.07
CA GLY A 26 -3.04 -0.46 -2.94
C GLY A 26 -3.48 0.19 -1.62
N ALA A 27 -3.12 1.46 -1.38
CA ALA A 27 -3.59 2.20 -0.20
C ALA A 27 -5.12 2.30 -0.18
N LEU A 28 -5.72 2.62 -1.32
CA LEU A 28 -7.18 2.66 -1.48
C LEU A 28 -7.82 1.28 -1.21
N ARG A 29 -7.23 0.18 -1.70
CA ARG A 29 -7.72 -1.17 -1.41
C ARG A 29 -7.63 -1.51 0.08
N CYS A 30 -6.59 -1.08 0.78
CA CYS A 30 -6.53 -1.18 2.24
C CYS A 30 -7.67 -0.41 2.91
N ASP A 31 -7.95 0.82 2.49
CA ASP A 31 -9.05 1.63 3.04
C ASP A 31 -10.43 0.98 2.81
N GLN A 32 -10.56 0.18 1.75
CA GLN A 32 -11.77 -0.60 1.44
C GLN A 32 -11.86 -1.93 2.20
N GLY A 33 -10.79 -2.33 2.91
CA GLY A 33 -10.69 -3.62 3.59
C GLY A 33 -10.21 -4.77 2.68
N ASP A 34 -9.88 -4.48 1.42
CA ASP A 34 -9.44 -5.46 0.42
C ASP A 34 -7.91 -5.69 0.50
N TYR A 35 -7.43 -6.08 1.69
CA TYR A 35 -6.00 -6.15 2.00
C TYR A 35 -5.22 -7.14 1.11
N GLU A 36 -5.84 -8.24 0.71
CA GLU A 36 -5.20 -9.25 -0.16
C GLU A 36 -5.02 -8.72 -1.59
N GLU A 37 -5.98 -7.93 -2.09
CA GLU A 37 -5.86 -7.26 -3.38
C GLU A 37 -4.81 -6.14 -3.31
N ALA A 38 -4.78 -5.37 -2.22
CA ALA A 38 -3.76 -4.37 -1.96
C ALA A 38 -2.34 -4.95 -2.09
N MET A 39 -2.12 -6.14 -1.52
CA MET A 39 -0.83 -6.84 -1.58
C MET A 39 -0.39 -7.21 -3.01
N VAL A 40 -1.32 -7.39 -3.96
CA VAL A 40 -0.97 -7.63 -5.36
C VAL A 40 -0.29 -6.40 -5.96
N PHE A 41 -0.87 -5.22 -5.76
CA PHE A 41 -0.31 -3.96 -6.25
C PHE A 41 1.00 -3.60 -5.55
N PHE A 42 1.06 -3.78 -4.23
CA PHE A 42 2.27 -3.48 -3.46
C PHE A 42 3.44 -4.38 -3.85
N LYS A 43 3.23 -5.69 -3.99
CA LYS A 43 4.28 -6.61 -4.44
C LYS A 43 4.78 -6.25 -5.83
N LYS A 44 3.88 -5.79 -6.72
CA LYS A 44 4.28 -5.30 -8.03
C LYS A 44 5.18 -4.07 -7.90
N ALA A 45 4.78 -3.06 -7.12
CA ALA A 45 5.58 -1.86 -6.90
C ALA A 45 6.95 -2.17 -6.29
N GLU A 46 7.00 -3.08 -5.31
CA GLU A 46 8.25 -3.54 -4.69
C GLU A 46 9.14 -4.27 -5.72
N SER A 47 8.58 -5.15 -6.54
CA SER A 47 9.33 -5.90 -7.56
C SER A 47 9.96 -5.01 -8.64
N ILE A 48 9.35 -3.86 -8.92
CA ILE A 48 9.85 -2.83 -9.85
C ILE A 48 10.97 -1.98 -9.18
N GLY A 49 11.14 -2.10 -7.86
CA GLY A 49 12.19 -1.41 -7.12
C GLY A 49 11.74 -0.09 -6.51
N SER A 50 10.45 0.06 -6.19
CA SER A 50 9.96 1.24 -5.48
C SER A 50 10.76 1.51 -4.19
N ALA A 51 11.18 2.75 -4.04
CA ALA A 51 11.92 3.25 -2.88
C ALA A 51 11.06 4.22 -2.05
N ASP A 52 9.74 4.09 -2.12
CA ASP A 52 8.79 4.94 -1.41
C ASP A 52 8.51 4.39 0.00
N ARG A 53 8.66 5.25 1.02
CA ARG A 53 8.31 4.93 2.41
C ARG A 53 6.85 4.47 2.55
N ASN A 54 5.91 5.12 1.87
CA ASN A 54 4.48 4.83 2.02
C ASN A 54 4.11 3.44 1.52
N LEU A 55 4.76 2.94 0.46
CA LEU A 55 4.60 1.56 0.03
C LEU A 55 4.86 0.57 1.17
N TYR A 56 5.99 0.71 1.86
CA TYR A 56 6.39 -0.22 2.91
C TYR A 56 5.51 -0.09 4.17
N LEU A 57 5.09 1.12 4.52
CA LEU A 57 4.10 1.33 5.58
C LEU A 57 2.76 0.66 5.24
N ASN A 58 2.29 0.81 4.01
CA ASN A 58 1.02 0.23 3.56
C ASN A 58 1.05 -1.29 3.49
N ILE A 59 2.18 -1.89 3.09
CA ILE A 59 2.37 -3.35 3.18
C ILE A 59 2.26 -3.80 4.65
N GLY A 60 2.90 -3.09 5.57
CA GLY A 60 2.80 -3.39 7.00
C GLY A 60 1.35 -3.33 7.51
N ILE A 61 0.60 -2.29 7.15
CA ILE A 61 -0.82 -2.13 7.50
C ILE A 61 -1.65 -3.29 6.92
N ALA A 62 -1.47 -3.62 5.64
CA ALA A 62 -2.19 -4.71 4.98
C ALA A 62 -1.91 -6.05 5.68
N LEU A 63 -0.64 -6.34 5.99
CA LEU A 63 -0.24 -7.57 6.67
C LEU A 63 -0.83 -7.69 8.08
N LEU A 64 -0.96 -6.60 8.84
CA LEU A 64 -1.60 -6.64 10.15
C LEU A 64 -3.09 -7.01 10.05
N ASN A 65 -3.76 -6.56 8.99
CA ASN A 65 -5.19 -6.82 8.80
C ASN A 65 -5.50 -8.16 8.11
N ILE A 66 -4.56 -8.73 7.36
CA ILE A 66 -4.73 -10.07 6.76
C ILE A 66 -4.73 -11.17 7.84
N SER A 67 -3.77 -11.13 8.77
CA SER A 67 -3.67 -12.17 9.80
C SER A 67 -2.76 -11.78 10.97
N ALA A 68 -3.07 -12.29 12.15
CA ALA A 68 -2.14 -12.24 13.29
C ALA A 68 -0.79 -12.93 12.99
N LYS A 69 -0.78 -13.93 12.08
CA LYS A 69 0.45 -14.66 11.71
C LYS A 69 1.44 -13.80 10.92
N THR A 70 0.97 -12.78 10.21
CA THR A 70 1.78 -11.87 9.39
C THR A 70 2.29 -10.66 10.17
N SER A 71 2.05 -10.59 11.49
CA SER A 71 2.51 -9.47 12.33
C SER A 71 4.03 -9.32 12.38
N ALA A 72 4.79 -10.42 12.34
CA ALA A 72 6.25 -10.36 12.28
C ALA A 72 6.76 -9.77 10.96
N ASP A 73 6.12 -10.14 9.85
CA ASP A 73 6.43 -9.58 8.53
C ASP A 73 6.08 -8.10 8.47
N ALA A 74 4.95 -7.69 9.04
CA ALA A 74 4.57 -6.29 9.14
C ALA A 74 5.64 -5.44 9.86
N GLN A 75 6.18 -5.92 10.98
CA GLN A 75 7.26 -5.25 11.71
C GLN A 75 8.53 -5.08 10.85
N ASN A 76 8.86 -6.10 10.04
CA ASN A 76 10.00 -6.01 9.12
C ASN A 76 9.77 -4.92 8.06
N TYR A 77 8.55 -4.79 7.54
CA TYR A 77 8.22 -3.75 6.56
C TYR A 77 8.20 -2.35 7.17
N PHE A 78 7.69 -2.17 8.39
CA PHE A 78 7.78 -0.88 9.07
C PHE A 78 9.23 -0.45 9.29
N LYS A 79 10.09 -1.39 9.71
CA LYS A 79 11.53 -1.12 9.84
C LYS A 79 12.17 -0.79 8.50
N LYS A 80 11.78 -1.50 7.43
CA LYS A 80 12.26 -1.21 6.07
C LYS A 80 11.89 0.21 5.64
N ALA A 81 10.69 0.68 5.98
CA ALA A 81 10.20 2.02 5.64
C ALA A 81 11.05 3.15 6.23
N GLU A 82 11.70 2.94 7.39
CA GLU A 82 12.61 3.92 8.01
C GLU A 82 13.82 4.28 7.12
N GLY A 83 14.18 3.40 6.17
CA GLY A 83 15.29 3.62 5.23
C GLY A 83 14.93 4.43 3.98
N PHE A 84 13.67 4.83 3.83
CA PHE A 84 13.15 5.49 2.63
C PHE A 84 12.44 6.78 2.98
N GLU A 85 12.25 7.67 2.02
CA GLU A 85 11.41 8.86 2.16
C GLU A 85 10.06 8.66 1.48
N ALA A 86 9.02 9.32 1.99
CA ALA A 86 7.70 9.27 1.39
C ALA A 86 7.68 10.15 0.13
N ASP A 87 7.14 9.61 -0.96
CA ASP A 87 6.87 10.43 -2.14
C ASP A 87 5.70 11.38 -1.87
N GLU A 88 5.74 12.59 -2.42
CA GLU A 88 4.70 13.60 -2.22
C GLU A 88 3.34 13.18 -2.80
N TRP A 89 3.34 12.28 -3.78
CA TRP A 89 2.14 11.80 -4.46
C TRP A 89 1.57 10.53 -3.85
N THR A 90 2.24 9.92 -2.88
CA THR A 90 1.75 8.69 -2.25
C THR A 90 1.14 8.95 -0.89
N VAL A 91 0.18 8.11 -0.54
CA VAL A 91 -0.53 8.20 0.74
C VAL A 91 -0.40 6.91 1.54
N MET A 92 -0.46 7.04 2.86
CA MET A 92 -0.70 5.89 3.72
C MET A 92 -2.17 5.51 3.71
N ALA A 93 -2.47 4.22 3.76
CA ALA A 93 -3.79 3.73 4.06
C ALA A 93 -4.22 4.24 5.44
N TYR A 94 -5.49 4.63 5.57
CA TYR A 94 -6.08 5.04 6.82
C TYR A 94 -6.19 3.84 7.75
N PHE A 95 -5.27 3.78 8.72
CA PHE A 95 -5.35 2.83 9.82
C PHE A 95 -6.08 3.50 10.99
N ASP A 96 -7.31 3.08 11.28
CA ASP A 96 -7.96 3.40 12.55
C ASP A 96 -7.61 2.33 13.59
N PRO A 97 -6.65 2.57 14.50
CA PRO A 97 -6.29 1.60 15.53
C PRO A 97 -7.40 1.33 16.56
N GLN A 98 -8.53 2.05 16.50
CA GLN A 98 -9.66 1.95 17.45
C GLN A 98 -10.95 1.40 16.84
N ALA A 99 -10.93 0.94 15.58
CA ALA A 99 -12.09 0.27 15.00
C ALA A 99 -12.34 -1.09 15.69
N HIS A 100 -13.19 -1.07 16.72
CA HIS A 100 -13.69 -2.24 17.47
C HIS A 100 -15.15 -2.53 17.11
#